data_AF-A0A8H4Q6A0-F1
#
_entry.id   AF-A0A8H4Q6A0-F1
#
_cell.length_a   1.000
_cell.length_b   1.000
_cell.length_c   1.000
_cell.angle_alpha   90.00
_cell.angle_beta   90.00
_cell.angle_gamma   90.00
#
_symmetry.space_group_name_H-M   'P 1'
#
loop_
_entity.id
_entity.type
_entity.pdbx_description
1 polymer ?
#
loop_
_entity_poly.entity_id
_entity_poly.type
_entity_poly.pdbx_seq_one_letter_code
_entity_poly.pdbx_strand_id
1 'polypeptide(L)'
;MSMRIHDTLRAGLGPNSAPQQPLSTHPLESRLRNWEATQHELRMASLRRTFGIAEPVRRAMELKMVRQGDWRPAELRSGLPSVHEDILRGTDDSLSWEDVFTGDETANVASFHQEMEKKLQIN
;
A
#
# COMPACT_ATOMS: atom_id res chain seq x y z
N MET A 1 -4.42 -18.02 54.53
CA MET A 1 -4.62 -18.35 53.11
C MET A 1 -3.94 -17.30 52.25
N SER A 2 -2.94 -17.65 51.44
CA SER A 2 -2.29 -16.72 50.52
C SER A 2 -2.91 -16.91 49.13
N MET A 3 -3.55 -15.88 48.58
CA MET A 3 -4.01 -15.86 47.19
C MET A 3 -2.80 -15.72 46.27
N ARG A 4 -2.55 -16.75 45.45
CA ARG A 4 -1.53 -16.69 44.40
C ARG A 4 -2.00 -15.73 43.30
N ILE A 5 -1.19 -14.72 43.02
CA ILE A 5 -1.33 -13.83 41.87
C ILE A 5 -0.96 -14.66 40.63
N HIS A 6 -1.85 -14.72 39.64
CA HIS A 6 -1.60 -15.48 38.41
C HIS A 6 -0.59 -14.76 37.51
N ASP A 7 0.39 -15.50 37.00
CA ASP A 7 1.38 -15.01 36.03
C ASP A 7 0.72 -14.84 34.66
N THR A 8 0.50 -13.58 34.28
CA THR A 8 -0.18 -13.18 33.04
C THR A 8 0.67 -13.42 31.78
N LEU A 9 1.98 -13.63 31.91
CA LEU A 9 2.86 -13.95 30.77
C LEU A 9 2.73 -15.41 30.34
N ARG A 10 2.47 -16.31 31.30
CA ARG A 10 2.29 -17.75 31.03
C ARG A 10 0.84 -18.15 30.76
N ALA A 11 -0.12 -17.50 31.40
CA ALA A 11 -1.54 -17.86 31.27
C ALA A 11 -2.22 -17.26 30.03
N GLY A 12 -1.56 -16.29 29.36
CA GLY A 12 -2.17 -15.50 28.30
C GLY A 12 -3.24 -14.54 28.85
N LEU A 13 -3.51 -13.46 28.13
CA LEU A 13 -4.67 -12.63 28.40
C LEU A 13 -5.89 -13.48 28.04
N GLY A 14 -6.68 -13.85 29.05
CA GLY A 14 -7.88 -14.67 28.84
C GLY A 14 -8.86 -14.03 27.84
N PRO A 15 -9.86 -14.78 27.35
CA PRO A 15 -10.74 -14.38 26.25
C PRO A 15 -11.59 -13.11 26.48
N ASN A 16 -11.45 -12.44 27.63
CA ASN A 16 -12.16 -11.22 28.01
C ASN A 16 -11.32 -9.94 27.86
N SER A 17 -10.08 -10.00 27.38
CA SER A 17 -9.39 -8.78 26.93
C SER A 17 -9.95 -8.37 25.57
N ALA A 18 -11.04 -7.60 25.58
CA ALA A 18 -11.35 -6.73 24.45
C ALA A 18 -10.04 -6.01 24.05
N PRO A 19 -9.74 -5.80 22.76
CA PRO A 19 -8.52 -5.10 22.36
C PRO A 19 -8.61 -3.68 22.94
N GLN A 20 -8.01 -3.48 24.12
CA GLN A 20 -7.83 -2.15 24.67
C GLN A 20 -6.92 -1.45 23.67
N GLN A 21 -7.42 -0.36 23.08
CA GLN A 21 -6.58 0.55 22.32
C GLN A 21 -5.32 0.82 23.16
N PRO A 22 -4.11 0.66 22.58
CA PRO A 22 -2.89 0.82 23.35
C PRO A 22 -2.88 2.20 24.00
N LEU A 23 -2.69 2.24 25.32
CA LEU A 23 -2.71 3.46 26.14
C LEU A 23 -1.62 4.47 25.74
N SER A 24 -0.63 4.02 24.96
CA SER A 24 0.47 4.83 24.44
C SER A 24 0.21 5.24 23.00
N THR A 25 -0.46 6.36 22.78
CA THR A 25 -0.47 7.01 21.46
C THR A 25 0.81 7.82 21.32
N HIS A 26 1.72 7.40 20.46
CA HIS A 26 2.96 8.13 20.23
C HIS A 26 2.62 9.44 19.49
N PRO A 27 3.16 10.62 19.85
CA PRO A 27 2.79 11.89 19.23
C PRO A 27 3.09 11.96 17.72
N LEU A 28 4.00 11.10 17.22
CA LEU A 28 4.29 10.98 15.78
C LEU A 28 3.46 9.92 15.06
N GLU A 29 2.67 9.12 15.77
CA GLU A 29 1.91 8.03 15.15
C GLU A 29 0.95 8.54 14.08
N SER A 30 0.23 9.62 14.37
CA SER A 30 -0.65 10.27 13.38
C SER A 30 0.12 10.83 12.18
N ARG A 31 1.32 11.38 12.40
CA ARG A 31 2.17 11.89 11.32
C ARG A 31 2.72 10.79 10.44
N LEU A 32 3.17 9.69 11.04
CA LEU A 32 3.68 8.52 10.30
C LEU A 32 2.56 7.89 9.47
N ARG A 33 1.37 7.71 10.05
CA ARG A 33 0.19 7.19 9.34
C ARG A 33 -0.21 8.07 8.14
N ASN A 34 0.00 9.38 8.23
CA ASN A 34 -0.39 10.34 7.19
C ASN A 34 0.79 10.82 6.34
N TRP A 35 1.97 10.23 6.47
CA TRP A 35 3.21 10.74 5.85
C TRP A 35 3.07 10.89 4.33
N GLU A 36 2.66 9.82 3.64
CA GLU A 36 2.50 9.81 2.20
C GLU A 36 1.42 10.80 1.72
N ALA A 37 0.28 10.82 2.40
CA ALA A 37 -0.81 11.75 2.08
C ALA A 37 -0.34 13.21 2.21
N THR A 38 0.43 13.51 3.26
CA THR A 38 0.98 14.85 3.51
C THR A 38 1.99 15.24 2.44
N GLN A 39 2.89 14.34 2.06
CA GLN A 39 3.86 14.57 0.96
C GLN A 39 3.15 14.81 -0.37
N HIS A 40 2.12 14.01 -0.66
CA HIS A 40 1.32 14.16 -1.87
C HIS A 40 0.60 15.51 -1.92
N GLU A 41 -0.07 15.91 -0.83
CA GLU A 41 -0.77 17.20 -0.75
C GLU A 41 0.19 18.38 -0.92
N LEU A 42 1.35 18.33 -0.26
CA LEU A 42 2.39 19.35 -0.40
C LEU A 42 2.87 19.48 -1.85
N ARG A 43 3.05 18.36 -2.54
CA ARG A 43 3.43 18.35 -3.96
C ARG A 43 2.34 18.97 -4.84
N MET A 44 1.09 18.61 -4.64
CA MET A 44 -0.04 19.17 -5.40
C MET A 44 -0.21 20.67 -5.14
N ALA A 45 -0.02 21.13 -3.89
CA ALA A 45 -0.03 22.53 -3.54
C ALA A 45 1.10 23.31 -4.23
N SER A 46 2.31 22.74 -4.30
CA SER A 46 3.46 23.31 -5.01
C SER A 46 3.20 23.44 -6.51
N LEU A 47 2.67 22.39 -7.15
CA LEU A 47 2.29 22.41 -8.56
C LEU A 47 1.21 23.45 -8.82
N ARG A 48 0.18 23.52 -7.96
CA ARG A 48 -0.88 24.54 -8.06
C ARG A 48 -0.32 25.95 -8.01
N ARG A 49 0.64 26.21 -7.12
CA ARG A 49 1.26 27.53 -6.96
C ARG A 49 2.11 27.92 -8.16
N THR A 50 2.80 26.96 -8.77
CA THR A 50 3.78 27.19 -9.83
C THR A 50 3.13 27.24 -11.21
N PHE A 51 2.13 26.39 -11.46
CA PHE A 51 1.54 26.16 -12.78
C PHE A 51 0.03 26.37 -12.83
N GLY A 52 -0.61 26.67 -11.69
CA GLY A 52 -2.05 26.86 -11.59
C GLY A 52 -2.83 25.56 -11.36
N ILE A 53 -4.16 25.68 -11.31
CA ILE A 53 -5.06 24.57 -10.94
C ILE A 53 -5.11 23.43 -11.97
N ALA A 54 -4.75 23.71 -13.23
CA ALA A 54 -4.78 22.73 -14.29
C ALA A 54 -3.84 21.54 -14.02
N GLU A 55 -2.66 21.80 -13.44
CA GLU A 55 -1.66 20.75 -13.20
C GLU A 55 -2.12 19.68 -12.19
N PRO A 56 -2.57 20.02 -10.96
CA PRO A 56 -3.13 19.02 -10.05
C PRO A 56 -4.30 18.22 -10.64
N VAL A 57 -5.17 18.88 -11.42
CA VAL A 57 -6.32 18.22 -12.07
C VAL A 57 -5.84 17.21 -13.12
N ARG A 58 -4.91 17.62 -13.98
CA ARG A 58 -4.29 16.74 -14.98
C ARG A 58 -3.64 15.53 -14.32
N ARG A 59 -2.84 15.73 -13.27
CA ARG A 59 -2.16 14.64 -12.55
C ARG A 59 -3.16 13.66 -11.94
N ALA A 60 -4.27 14.16 -11.37
CA ALA A 60 -5.34 13.30 -10.87
C ALA A 60 -6.02 12.48 -11.98
N MET A 61 -6.22 13.09 -13.16
CA MET A 61 -6.77 12.38 -14.33
C MET A 61 -5.79 11.32 -14.86
N GLU A 62 -4.51 11.63 -14.98
CA GLU A 62 -3.46 10.67 -15.37
C GLU A 62 -3.41 9.48 -14.41
N LEU A 63 -3.42 9.75 -13.10
CA LEU A 63 -3.43 8.69 -12.08
C LEU A 63 -4.68 7.82 -12.18
N LYS A 64 -5.84 8.43 -12.44
CA LYS A 64 -7.09 7.69 -12.67
C LYS A 64 -7.00 6.79 -13.90
N MET A 65 -6.48 7.30 -15.01
CA MET A 65 -6.30 6.50 -16.24
C MET A 65 -5.34 5.33 -16.02
N VAL A 66 -4.23 5.55 -15.30
CA VAL A 66 -3.27 4.47 -14.98
C VAL A 66 -3.92 3.39 -14.12
N ARG A 67 -4.71 3.77 -13.11
CA ARG A 67 -5.44 2.81 -12.26
C ARG A 67 -6.56 2.07 -13.00
N GLN A 68 -7.14 2.71 -14.02
CA GLN A 68 -8.16 2.11 -14.87
C GLN A 68 -7.55 1.28 -16.01
N GLY A 69 -6.23 1.29 -16.19
CA GLY A 69 -5.55 0.55 -17.25
C GLY A 69 -5.85 -0.95 -17.16
N ASP A 70 -6.35 -1.50 -18.27
CA ASP A 70 -7.06 -2.79 -18.27
C ASP A 70 -6.16 -4.02 -18.19
N TRP A 71 -4.85 -3.89 -18.42
CA TRP A 71 -3.98 -5.06 -18.41
C TRP A 71 -2.55 -4.82 -17.95
N ARG A 72 -2.12 -5.69 -17.02
CA ARG A 72 -0.75 -5.83 -16.55
C ARG A 72 -0.45 -7.33 -16.43
N PRO A 73 0.68 -7.81 -16.97
CA PRO A 73 1.05 -9.22 -16.87
C PRO A 73 1.01 -9.73 -15.43
N ALA A 74 0.47 -10.93 -15.22
CA ALA A 74 0.44 -11.56 -13.91
C ALA A 74 1.85 -11.72 -13.32
N GLU A 75 2.86 -11.99 -14.16
CA GLU A 75 4.28 -12.07 -13.79
C GLU A 75 4.81 -10.81 -13.08
N LEU A 76 4.25 -9.63 -13.38
CA LEU A 76 4.60 -8.39 -12.68
C LEU A 76 3.89 -8.23 -11.33
N ARG A 77 3.22 -9.30 -10.85
CA ARG A 77 2.45 -9.37 -9.62
C ARG A 77 1.38 -8.29 -9.57
N SER A 78 0.21 -8.62 -10.11
CA SER A 78 -0.96 -7.72 -10.25
C SER A 78 -1.45 -7.01 -8.97
N GLY A 79 -0.99 -7.42 -7.78
CA GLY A 79 -1.30 -6.79 -6.50
C GLY A 79 -0.44 -5.57 -6.16
N LEU A 80 0.69 -5.34 -6.85
CA LEU A 80 1.55 -4.18 -6.61
C LEU A 80 1.11 -2.97 -7.46
N PRO A 81 1.34 -1.73 -6.96
CA PRO A 81 1.17 -0.52 -7.75
C PRO A 81 1.87 -0.58 -9.11
N SER A 82 1.40 0.28 -9.99
CA SER A 82 2.02 0.48 -11.30
C SER A 82 3.26 1.31 -11.19
N VAL A 83 4.35 0.95 -11.89
CA VAL A 83 5.51 1.86 -12.02
C VAL A 83 5.05 3.22 -12.55
N HIS A 84 4.06 3.24 -13.46
CA HIS A 84 3.44 4.49 -13.90
C HIS A 84 2.70 5.21 -12.78
N GLU A 85 2.03 4.46 -11.90
CA GLU A 85 1.39 5.03 -10.72
C GLU A 85 2.42 5.58 -9.72
N ASP A 86 3.55 4.89 -9.52
CA ASP A 86 4.63 5.32 -8.63
C ASP A 86 5.28 6.61 -9.13
N ILE A 87 5.52 6.72 -10.44
CA ILE A 87 6.01 7.96 -11.08
C ILE A 87 5.02 9.12 -10.89
N LEU A 88 3.72 8.86 -11.03
CA LEU A 88 2.69 9.89 -10.85
C LEU A 88 2.56 10.30 -9.37
N ARG A 89 2.72 9.34 -8.46
CA ARG A 89 2.77 9.54 -7.01
C ARG A 89 4.12 10.07 -6.53
N GLY A 90 5.15 10.09 -7.37
CA GLY A 90 6.53 10.45 -7.02
C GLY A 90 7.09 9.61 -5.89
N THR A 91 6.87 8.29 -5.97
CA THR A 91 7.36 7.26 -5.04
C THR A 91 8.22 6.22 -5.76
N ASP A 92 8.56 6.46 -7.02
CA ASP A 92 9.34 5.57 -7.90
C ASP A 92 10.81 5.38 -7.46
N ASP A 93 11.31 6.26 -6.58
CA ASP A 93 12.64 6.19 -5.97
C ASP A 93 12.63 5.59 -4.55
N SER A 94 11.46 5.23 -4.03
CA SER A 94 11.28 4.69 -2.68
C SER A 94 11.04 3.18 -2.71
N LEU A 95 11.40 2.49 -1.63
CA LEU A 95 11.19 1.06 -1.46
C LEU A 95 10.70 0.79 -0.04
N SER A 96 9.55 0.13 0.07
CA SER A 96 8.97 -0.30 1.34
C SER A 96 9.12 -1.81 1.54
N TRP A 97 8.74 -2.28 2.73
CA TRP A 97 8.79 -3.71 3.03
C TRP A 97 7.76 -4.50 2.21
N GLU A 98 6.59 -3.90 1.99
CA GLU A 98 5.46 -4.46 1.25
C GLU A 98 5.77 -4.64 -0.25
N ASP A 99 6.71 -3.86 -0.79
CA ASP A 99 7.17 -3.98 -2.17
C ASP A 99 8.00 -5.26 -2.40
N VAL A 100 8.73 -5.71 -1.36
CA VAL A 100 9.58 -6.91 -1.42
C VAL A 100 8.84 -8.15 -0.92
N PHE A 101 8.02 -7.98 0.12
CA PHE A 101 7.31 -9.07 0.79
C PHE A 101 5.80 -8.87 0.65
N THR A 102 5.28 -9.36 -0.46
CA THR A 102 3.87 -9.19 -0.85
C THR A 102 2.92 -10.17 -0.17
N GLY A 103 3.46 -11.20 0.51
CA GLY A 103 2.68 -12.28 1.11
C GLY A 103 2.27 -13.38 0.12
N ASP A 104 2.50 -13.18 -1.18
CA ASP A 104 2.20 -14.12 -2.27
C ASP A 104 3.46 -14.71 -2.91
N GLU A 105 4.58 -14.67 -2.19
CA GLU A 105 5.92 -15.02 -2.72
C GLU A 105 6.00 -16.43 -3.30
N THR A 106 5.18 -17.35 -2.78
CA THR A 106 5.14 -18.76 -3.19
C THR A 106 4.02 -19.09 -4.15
N ALA A 107 3.16 -18.13 -4.53
CA ALA A 107 2.09 -18.42 -5.47
C ALA A 107 2.65 -18.73 -6.86
N ASN A 108 1.98 -19.67 -7.52
CA ASN A 108 2.26 -20.00 -8.89
C ASN A 108 1.63 -18.95 -9.80
N VAL A 109 2.46 -18.04 -10.30
CA VAL A 109 2.04 -16.97 -11.22
C VAL A 109 2.18 -17.47 -12.65
N ALA A 110 1.11 -17.36 -13.44
CA ALA A 110 1.13 -17.74 -14.85
C ALA A 110 2.16 -16.90 -15.62
N SER A 111 2.89 -17.54 -16.53
CA SER A 111 3.86 -16.80 -17.33
C SER A 111 3.18 -15.86 -18.33
N PHE A 112 3.89 -14.84 -18.79
CA PHE A 112 3.40 -13.87 -19.77
C PHE A 112 2.90 -14.60 -21.03
N HIS A 113 3.66 -15.58 -21.50
CA HIS A 113 3.30 -16.38 -22.67
C HIS A 113 2.02 -17.18 -22.45
N GLN A 114 1.88 -17.87 -21.30
CA GLN A 114 0.66 -18.62 -20.95
C GLN A 114 -0.56 -17.71 -20.83
N GLU A 115 -0.37 -16.51 -20.25
CA GLU A 115 -1.43 -15.52 -20.12
C GLU A 115 -1.89 -15.00 -21.49
N MET A 116 -0.94 -14.70 -22.37
CA MET A 116 -1.22 -14.20 -23.72
C MET A 116 -1.86 -15.27 -24.60
N GLU A 117 -1.40 -16.52 -24.55
CA GLU A 117 -2.05 -17.64 -25.27
C GLU A 117 -3.51 -17.79 -24.86
N LYS A 118 -3.79 -17.72 -23.56
CA LYS A 118 -5.17 -17.77 -23.03
C LYS A 118 -6.01 -16.56 -23.46
N LYS A 119 -5.43 -15.36 -23.45
CA LYS A 119 -6.13 -14.12 -23.87
C LYS A 119 -6.40 -14.07 -25.37
N LEU A 120 -5.45 -14.53 -26.17
CA LEU A 120 -5.51 -14.48 -27.63
C LEU A 120 -6.15 -15.74 -28.24
N GLN A 121 -6.48 -16.74 -27.42
CA GLN A 121 -7.07 -18.01 -27.86
C GLN A 121 -6.20 -18.75 -28.89
N ILE A 122 -4.88 -18.80 -28.65
CA ILE A 122 -3.90 -19.37 -29.58
C ILE A 122 -3.67 -20.88 -29.37
N ASN A 123 -4.42 -21.53 -28.46
CA ASN A 123 -4.40 -22.98 -28.25
C ASN A 123 -5.75 -23.64 -28.57
#